data_AF-A0A397V6F3-F1
#
_entry.id   AF-A0A397V6F3-F1
#
_cell.length_a   1.000
_cell.length_b   1.000
_cell.length_c   1.000
_cell.angle_alpha   90.00
_cell.angle_beta   90.00
_cell.angle_gamma   90.00
#
_symmetry.space_group_name_H-M   'P 1'
#
loop_
_entity.id
_entity.type
_entity.pdbx_description
1 polymer ?
#
loop_
_entity_poly.entity_id
_entity_poly.type
_entity_poly.pdbx_seq_one_letter_code
_entity_poly.pdbx_strand_id
1 'polypeptide(L)'
;MSNHQTEPIDVGVIFIGSDKYKPSMLIRNTDTTQNKELVTYDVSVSSSYGTHLCKSGRTTHVTCGYLKGLNGFYTNNKNQLFSQLTFTNIFGEKGDSGGPGFSYKQDLRSVI
;
A
#
# COMPACT_ATOMS: atom_id res chain seq x y z
N MET A 1 -2.00 1.36 -37.46
CA MET A 1 -2.72 0.90 -36.26
C MET A 1 -1.82 1.19 -35.07
N SER A 2 -2.18 2.17 -34.23
CA SER A 2 -1.40 2.52 -33.05
C SER A 2 -1.68 1.47 -31.97
N ASN A 3 -0.72 0.60 -31.69
CA ASN A 3 -0.79 -0.27 -30.53
C ASN A 3 -0.61 0.61 -29.29
N HIS A 4 -1.71 1.06 -28.68
CA HIS A 4 -1.67 1.53 -27.30
C HIS A 4 -1.31 0.33 -26.43
N GLN A 5 -0.02 0.14 -26.20
CA GLN A 5 0.47 -0.78 -25.21
C GLN A 5 0.05 -0.19 -23.86
N THR A 6 -1.09 -0.63 -23.34
CA THR A 6 -1.54 -0.26 -22.01
C THR A 6 -0.45 -0.69 -21.06
N GLU A 7 0.19 0.28 -20.41
CA GLU A 7 1.27 0.00 -19.48
C GLU A 7 0.77 -0.97 -18.41
N PRO A 8 1.48 -2.08 -18.14
CA PRO A 8 1.03 -3.07 -17.17
C PRO A 8 0.87 -2.44 -15.79
N ILE A 9 -0.38 -2.37 -15.33
CA ILE A 9 -0.73 -2.03 -13.97
C ILE A 9 -0.47 -3.27 -13.11
N ASP A 10 0.35 -3.13 -12.07
CA ASP A 10 0.67 -4.22 -11.14
C ASP A 10 -0.44 -4.39 -10.08
N VAL A 11 -1.59 -4.91 -10.50
CA VAL A 11 -2.78 -5.14 -9.66
C VAL A 11 -3.31 -6.55 -9.85
N GLY A 12 -3.66 -7.21 -8.74
CA GLY A 12 -4.38 -8.48 -8.71
C GLY A 12 -5.67 -8.37 -7.91
N VAL A 13 -6.74 -8.99 -8.40
CA VAL A 13 -8.04 -9.04 -7.72
C VAL A 13 -8.35 -10.48 -7.33
N ILE A 14 -8.77 -10.70 -6.08
CA ILE A 14 -9.10 -12.02 -5.55
C ILE A 14 -10.60 -12.06 -5.26
N PHE A 15 -11.30 -13.04 -5.84
CA PHE A 15 -12.70 -13.31 -5.53
C PHE A 15 -12.81 -14.23 -4.33
N ILE A 16 -13.53 -13.79 -3.28
CA ILE A 16 -13.83 -14.60 -2.09
C ILE A 16 -15.21 -15.22 -2.29
N GLY A 17 -15.24 -16.44 -2.86
CA GLY A 17 -16.47 -17.14 -3.22
C GLY A 17 -17.11 -17.98 -2.11
N SER A 18 -16.87 -17.65 -0.83
CA SER A 18 -17.37 -18.44 0.30
C SER A 18 -17.92 -17.55 1.39
N ASP A 19 -19.14 -17.85 1.84
CA ASP A 19 -19.79 -17.16 2.95
C ASP A 19 -19.14 -17.45 4.31
N LYS A 20 -18.21 -18.42 4.37
CA LYS A 20 -17.43 -18.75 5.56
C LYS A 20 -16.47 -17.63 5.96
N TYR A 21 -16.01 -16.82 5.00
CA TYR A 21 -15.05 -15.77 5.23
C TYR A 21 -15.65 -14.42 4.91
N LYS A 22 -15.73 -13.55 5.93
CA LYS A 22 -16.13 -12.16 5.74
C LYS A 22 -14.87 -11.29 5.71
N PRO A 23 -14.50 -10.71 4.56
CA PRO A 23 -13.40 -9.77 4.52
C PRO A 23 -13.72 -8.58 5.42
N SER A 24 -12.75 -8.19 6.25
CA SER A 24 -12.81 -6.97 7.06
C SER A 24 -11.87 -5.92 6.47
N MET A 25 -12.24 -4.65 6.58
CA MET A 25 -11.42 -3.54 6.11
C MET A 25 -10.42 -3.12 7.21
N LEU A 26 -9.62 -4.08 7.67
CA LEU A 26 -8.65 -3.90 8.75
C LEU A 26 -7.23 -4.09 8.22
N ILE A 27 -6.31 -3.25 8.69
CA ILE A 27 -4.89 -3.36 8.40
C ILE A 27 -4.21 -4.05 9.57
N ARG A 28 -3.39 -5.06 9.29
CA ARG A 28 -2.62 -5.78 10.32
C ARG A 28 -1.51 -4.89 10.89
N ASN A 29 -1.36 -4.89 12.20
CA ASN A 29 -0.33 -4.14 12.92
C ASN A 29 0.27 -5.02 14.03
N THR A 30 0.86 -6.14 13.61
CA THR A 30 1.21 -7.28 14.49
C THR A 30 2.12 -6.91 15.67
N ASP A 31 3.03 -5.96 15.47
CA ASP A 31 4.12 -5.68 16.41
C ASP A 31 3.71 -4.82 17.61
N THR A 32 2.55 -4.15 17.55
CA THR A 32 2.04 -3.41 18.69
C THR A 32 1.23 -4.30 19.62
N THR A 33 1.37 -4.04 20.92
CA THR A 33 0.57 -4.69 21.97
C THR A 33 -0.83 -4.07 22.11
N GLN A 34 -0.97 -2.76 21.86
CA GLN A 34 -2.22 -2.02 22.04
C GLN A 34 -3.21 -2.21 20.87
N ASN A 35 -2.76 -1.97 19.63
CA ASN A 35 -3.64 -1.95 18.45
C ASN A 35 -3.16 -2.91 17.36
N LYS A 36 -3.38 -4.22 17.56
CA LYS A 36 -2.96 -5.27 16.60
C LYS A 36 -3.59 -5.15 15.21
N GLU A 37 -4.68 -4.40 15.12
CA GLU A 37 -5.43 -4.12 13.90
C GLU A 37 -5.75 -2.62 13.83
N LEU A 38 -5.68 -2.04 12.63
CA LEU A 38 -6.01 -0.64 12.37
C LEU A 38 -7.28 -0.57 11.52
N VAL A 39 -8.25 0.21 11.97
CA VAL A 39 -9.51 0.46 11.26
C VAL A 39 -9.25 1.44 10.12
N THR A 40 -9.73 1.10 8.92
CA THR A 40 -9.71 2.02 7.78
C THR A 40 -10.95 2.89 7.77
N TYR A 41 -10.79 4.19 7.46
CA TYR A 41 -11.87 5.17 7.48
C TYR A 41 -12.17 5.77 6.11
N ASP A 42 -11.17 5.86 5.24
CA ASP A 42 -11.28 6.53 3.95
C ASP A 42 -10.18 6.03 2.99
N VAL A 43 -10.37 6.23 1.69
CA VAL A 43 -9.37 6.02 0.66
C VAL A 43 -8.88 7.39 0.21
N SER A 44 -7.66 7.75 0.61
CA SER A 44 -7.03 9.00 0.19
C SER A 44 -5.83 8.71 -0.72
N VAL A 45 -5.70 9.50 -1.78
CA VAL A 45 -4.53 9.50 -2.64
C VAL A 45 -3.57 10.56 -2.13
N SER A 46 -2.41 10.14 -1.60
CA SER A 46 -1.36 11.09 -1.24
C SER A 46 -0.73 11.67 -2.50
N SER A 47 -0.80 12.99 -2.66
CA SER A 47 -0.33 13.70 -3.86
C SER A 47 0.84 14.65 -3.61
N SER A 48 1.40 14.66 -2.39
CA SER A 48 2.51 15.56 -2.04
C SER A 48 3.80 14.81 -1.76
N TYR A 49 4.90 15.36 -2.28
CA TYR A 49 6.24 14.99 -1.85
C TYR A 49 6.37 15.19 -0.33
N GLY A 50 7.04 14.27 0.35
CA GLY A 50 7.28 14.35 1.79
C GLY A 50 6.08 13.96 2.65
N THR A 51 4.94 13.53 2.09
CA THR A 51 3.84 13.00 2.90
C THR A 51 4.29 11.74 3.64
N HIS A 52 3.99 11.68 4.94
CA HIS A 52 4.21 10.49 5.77
C HIS A 52 3.24 9.37 5.37
N LEU A 53 3.80 8.20 5.09
CA LEU A 53 3.06 7.01 4.69
C LEU A 53 3.62 5.80 5.43
N CYS A 54 2.76 4.84 5.69
CA CYS A 54 3.08 3.54 6.23
C CYS A 54 2.59 2.45 5.28
N LYS A 55 3.14 1.25 5.42
CA LYS A 55 2.62 0.05 4.77
C LYS A 55 2.60 -1.10 5.75
N SER A 56 1.66 -2.03 5.56
CA SER A 56 1.62 -3.30 6.29
C SER A 56 1.91 -4.44 5.33
N GLY A 57 2.90 -5.28 5.66
CA GLY A 57 3.23 -6.47 4.89
C GLY A 57 3.41 -7.70 5.77
N ARG A 58 3.51 -8.89 5.15
CA ARG A 58 3.71 -10.14 5.89
C ARG A 58 5.11 -10.24 6.50
N THR A 59 6.12 -9.71 5.83
CA THR A 59 7.54 -9.95 6.15
C THR A 59 8.09 -8.89 7.08
N THR A 60 7.88 -7.61 6.76
CA THR A 60 8.43 -6.51 7.58
C THR A 60 7.36 -5.78 8.38
N HIS A 61 6.15 -6.34 8.44
CA HIS A 61 5.02 -5.78 9.20
C HIS A 61 4.77 -4.31 8.86
N VAL A 62 4.45 -3.50 9.88
CA VAL A 62 4.21 -2.06 9.72
C VAL A 62 5.53 -1.31 9.72
N THR A 63 5.80 -0.62 8.62
CA THR A 63 6.96 0.27 8.44
C THR A 63 6.48 1.56 7.83
N CYS A 64 7.14 2.66 8.16
CA CYS A 64 6.75 3.99 7.74
C CYS A 64 7.93 4.76 7.16
N GLY A 65 7.59 5.80 6.41
CA GLY A 65 8.53 6.62 5.66
C GLY A 65 7.77 7.74 4.98
N TYR A 66 8.33 8.21 3.87
CA TYR A 66 7.87 9.39 3.18
C TYR A 66 7.80 9.18 1.68
N LEU A 67 6.83 9.85 1.07
CA LEU A 67 6.72 9.93 -0.38
C LEU A 67 7.93 10.67 -0.96
N LYS A 68 8.56 10.08 -1.98
CA LYS A 68 9.74 10.61 -2.67
C LYS A 68 9.48 10.95 -4.15
N GLY A 69 8.44 10.36 -4.75
CA GLY A 69 8.08 10.65 -6.13
C GLY A 69 6.71 10.11 -6.49
N LEU A 70 6.06 10.78 -7.43
CA LEU A 70 4.76 10.43 -8.01
C LEU A 70 4.92 10.25 -9.51
N ASN A 71 4.02 9.47 -10.13
CA ASN A 71 3.97 9.25 -11.57
C ASN A 71 5.31 8.78 -12.16
N GLY A 72 6.08 8.02 -11.38
CA GLY A 72 7.37 7.52 -11.86
C GLY A 72 7.22 6.22 -12.64
N PHE A 73 8.32 5.78 -13.23
CA PHE A 73 8.39 4.58 -14.06
C PHE A 73 9.50 3.63 -13.60
N TYR A 74 9.30 2.34 -13.80
CA TYR A 74 10.24 1.27 -13.49
C TYR A 74 10.28 0.27 -14.65
N THR A 75 11.47 -0.18 -15.00
CA THR A 75 11.66 -1.24 -15.99
C THR A 75 12.24 -2.47 -15.30
N ASN A 76 11.60 -3.61 -15.48
CA ASN A 76 12.10 -4.87 -14.95
C ASN A 76 13.10 -5.54 -15.91
N ASN A 77 13.71 -6.65 -15.47
CA ASN A 77 14.67 -7.43 -16.27
C ASN A 77 14.07 -8.08 -17.54
N LYS A 78 12.75 -7.98 -17.75
CA LYS A 78 12.05 -8.45 -18.95
C LYS A 78 11.68 -7.29 -19.88
N ASN A 79 12.24 -6.10 -19.67
CA ASN A 79 11.93 -4.87 -20.39
C ASN A 79 10.45 -4.47 -20.33
N GLN A 80 9.74 -4.87 -19.28
CA GLN A 80 8.37 -4.42 -19.04
C GLN A 80 8.43 -3.08 -18.32
N LEU A 81 7.77 -2.07 -18.90
CA LEU A 81 7.63 -0.74 -18.33
C LEU A 81 6.41 -0.71 -17.41
N PHE A 82 6.60 -0.28 -16.17
CA PHE A 82 5.54 0.02 -15.23
C PHE A 82 5.54 1.53 -15.00
N SER A 83 4.40 2.20 -15.15
CA SER A 83 4.26 3.63 -14.82
C SER A 83 3.23 3.86 -13.72
N GLN A 84 2.98 5.14 -13.44
CA GLN A 84 2.07 5.59 -12.39
C GLN A 84 2.49 5.08 -11.00
N LEU A 85 3.80 4.85 -10.84
CA LEU A 85 4.36 4.35 -9.59
C LEU A 85 4.59 5.48 -8.60
N THR A 86 4.28 5.19 -7.35
CA THR A 86 4.64 6.03 -6.20
C THR A 86 5.93 5.50 -5.60
N PHE A 87 6.95 6.35 -5.52
CA PHE A 87 8.23 6.02 -4.89
C PHE A 87 8.23 6.52 -3.46
N THR A 88 8.65 5.66 -2.54
CA THR A 88 8.80 5.99 -1.11
C THR A 88 10.15 5.49 -0.61
N ASN A 89 10.55 5.95 0.58
CA ASN A 89 11.67 5.36 1.32
C ASN A 89 11.18 4.41 2.44
N ILE A 90 9.96 3.88 2.34
CA ILE A 90 9.43 2.91 3.29
C ILE A 90 10.20 1.60 3.10
N PHE A 91 10.69 1.02 4.20
CA PHE A 91 11.35 -0.27 4.16
C PHE A 91 10.37 -1.39 3.78
N GLY A 92 10.75 -2.27 2.86
CA GLY A 92 9.92 -3.38 2.43
C GLY A 92 10.77 -4.51 1.89
N GLU A 93 10.28 -5.74 2.06
CA GLU A 93 10.96 -6.96 1.62
C GLU A 93 10.03 -7.88 0.82
N LYS A 94 10.62 -8.91 0.20
CA LYS A 94 9.84 -9.97 -0.46
C LYS A 94 8.80 -10.55 0.49
N GLY A 95 7.56 -10.63 0.02
CA GLY A 95 6.40 -11.08 0.81
C GLY A 95 5.50 -9.94 1.30
N ASP A 96 5.92 -8.68 1.19
CA ASP A 96 5.07 -7.52 1.48
C ASP A 96 4.20 -7.06 0.29
N SER A 97 4.50 -7.53 -0.92
CA SER A 97 3.78 -7.19 -2.16
C SER A 97 2.27 -7.42 -2.05
N GLY A 98 1.48 -6.44 -2.50
CA GLY A 98 0.02 -6.44 -2.38
C GLY A 98 -0.51 -6.00 -1.01
N GLY A 99 0.38 -5.74 -0.03
CA GLY A 99 0.01 -5.16 1.26
C GLY A 99 -0.48 -3.71 1.14
N PRO A 100 -1.32 -3.23 2.08
CA PRO A 100 -1.87 -1.88 2.03
C PRO A 100 -0.82 -0.82 2.36
N GLY A 101 -0.86 0.30 1.62
CA GLY A 101 -0.29 1.58 2.02
C GLY A 101 -1.34 2.46 2.70
N PHE A 102 -0.96 3.18 3.75
CA PHE A 102 -1.90 3.99 4.55
C PHE A 102 -1.20 5.16 5.24
N SER A 103 -1.97 6.12 5.73
CA SER A 103 -1.53 7.16 6.65
C SER A 103 -2.43 7.18 7.87
N TYR A 104 -1.87 7.45 9.05
CA TYR A 104 -2.69 7.70 10.23
C TYR A 104 -3.50 8.98 10.04
N LYS A 105 -4.76 8.99 10.50
CA LYS A 105 -5.50 10.24 10.68
C LYS A 105 -4.70 11.13 11.63
N GLN A 106 -4.47 12.38 11.25
CA GLN A 106 -3.75 13.35 12.08
C GLN A 106 -4.53 13.78 13.34
N ASP A 107 -5.69 13.19 13.60
CA ASP A 107 -6.50 13.50 14.78
C ASP A 107 -5.97 12.72 16.00
N LEU A 108 -4.85 13.20 16.55
CA LEU A 108 -4.27 12.75 17.82
C LEU A 108 -5.10 13.19 19.05
N ARG A 109 -6.42 13.36 18.92
CA ARG A 109 -7.29 13.87 20.01
C ARG A 109 -8.24 12.88 20.65
N SER A 110 -8.16 11.58 20.35
CA SER A 110 -8.78 10.59 21.25
C SER A 110 -7.89 9.39 21.47
N VAL A 111 -7.04 9.49 22.50
CA VAL A 111 -6.78 8.35 23.35
C VAL A 111 -8.11 8.07 24.07
N ILE A 112 -8.70 6.90 23.83
CA ILE A 112 -9.69 6.34 24.75
C ILE A 112 -8.92 5.39 25.67
#